data_AF-A0A524FXV7-F1
#
_entry.id   AF-A0A524FXV7-F1
#
_cell.length_a   1.000
_cell.length_b   1.000
_cell.length_c   1.000
_cell.angle_alpha   90.00
_cell.angle_beta   90.00
_cell.angle_gamma   90.00
#
_symmetry.space_group_name_H-M   'P 1'
#
loop_
_entity.id
_entity.type
_entity.pdbx_description
1 polymer ?
#
loop_
_entity_poly.entity_id
_entity_poly.type
_entity_poly.pdbx_seq_one_letter_code
_entity_poly.pdbx_strand_id
1 'polypeptide(L)'
;MTSGPTWKLVNGDSSIEEFIDIRRIVGNQVIRAYLLSDIIDSRRVEKIPGKLRGPRNEFKDFAKFLIIKMNDGKSEFKILAEAGVYENLRIVGTDSEELAKKSRDEVIKIFTDALEDPELNDTKLILSNDSEVR
;
A
#
# COMPACT_ATOMS: atom_id res chain seq x y z
N MET A 1 -5.65 11.04 16.62
CA MET A 1 -4.69 10.02 17.08
C MET A 1 -5.34 8.66 16.89
N THR A 2 -4.87 7.88 15.93
CA THR A 2 -5.33 6.52 15.68
C THR A 2 -4.83 5.60 16.80
N SER A 3 -5.74 5.07 17.63
CA SER A 3 -5.37 4.29 18.84
C SER A 3 -4.99 2.83 18.56
N GLY A 4 -4.39 2.54 17.40
CA GLY A 4 -4.16 1.18 16.91
C GLY A 4 -2.69 0.88 16.58
N PRO A 5 -2.34 -0.40 16.36
CA PRO A 5 -1.04 -0.78 15.80
C PRO A 5 -0.85 -0.11 14.43
N THR A 6 0.27 0.59 14.23
CA THR A 6 0.58 1.29 12.98
C THR A 6 1.92 0.84 12.40
N TRP A 7 1.96 0.69 11.08
CA TRP A 7 3.21 0.64 10.33
C TRP A 7 3.76 2.06 10.19
N LYS A 8 5.09 2.19 10.18
CA LYS A 8 5.76 3.49 10.05
C LYS A 8 6.76 3.45 8.92
N LEU A 9 6.54 4.29 7.90
CA LEU A 9 7.55 4.56 6.88
C LEU A 9 8.32 5.80 7.31
N VAL A 10 9.62 5.64 7.54
CA VAL A 10 10.53 6.76 7.77
C VAL A 10 11.16 7.12 6.43
N ASN A 11 10.78 8.28 5.89
CA ASN A 11 11.25 8.78 4.60
C ASN A 11 12.70 9.30 4.70
N GLY A 12 13.32 9.56 3.54
CA GLY A 12 14.69 10.10 3.47
C GLY A 12 14.89 11.46 4.13
N ASP A 13 13.84 12.29 4.19
CA ASP A 13 13.81 13.58 4.89
C ASP A 13 13.51 13.44 6.40
N SER A 14 13.45 12.22 6.92
CA SER A 14 13.07 11.87 8.29
C SER A 14 11.60 12.15 8.65
N SER A 15 10.75 12.52 7.69
CA SER A 15 9.30 12.51 7.90
C SER A 15 8.80 11.09 8.13
N ILE A 16 7.73 10.97 8.91
CA ILE A 16 7.13 9.68 9.26
C ILE A 16 5.71 9.63 8.70
N GLU A 17 5.47 8.68 7.81
CA GLU A 17 4.12 8.30 7.39
C GLU A 17 3.65 7.09 8.21
N GLU A 18 2.43 7.15 8.70
CA GLU A 18 1.82 6.09 9.50
C GLU A 18 0.67 5.42 8.74
N PHE A 19 0.65 4.09 8.77
CA PHE A 19 -0.43 3.29 8.19
C PHE A 19 -1.07 2.44 9.30
N ILE A 20 -2.37 2.57 9.49
CA ILE A 20 -3.17 1.74 10.39
C ILE A 20 -3.08 0.29 9.92
N ASP A 21 -2.70 -0.64 10.82
CA ASP A 21 -2.65 -2.07 10.50
C ASP A 21 -4.07 -2.63 10.34
N ILE A 22 -4.42 -3.00 9.10
CA ILE A 22 -5.74 -3.53 8.75
C ILE A 22 -5.72 -5.03 8.45
N ARG A 23 -4.62 -5.74 8.72
CA ARG A 23 -4.52 -7.20 8.46
C ARG A 23 -5.60 -8.02 9.16
N ARG A 24 -6.10 -7.56 10.31
CA ARG A 24 -7.22 -8.21 11.02
C ARG A 24 -8.56 -8.08 10.29
N ILE A 25 -8.71 -7.07 9.42
CA ILE A 25 -9.91 -6.81 8.62
C ILE A 25 -9.83 -7.60 7.32
N VAL A 26 -8.76 -7.39 6.54
CA VAL A 26 -8.62 -7.97 5.19
C VAL A 26 -8.16 -9.43 5.19
N GLY A 27 -7.55 -9.89 6.28
CA GLY A 27 -7.01 -11.24 6.41
C GLY A 27 -5.77 -11.47 5.53
N ASN A 28 -5.61 -12.71 5.06
CA ASN A 28 -4.53 -13.09 4.14
C ASN A 28 -5.00 -13.00 2.68
N GLN A 29 -5.82 -12.01 2.34
CA GLN A 29 -6.28 -11.89 0.96
C GLN A 29 -5.15 -11.48 0.04
N VAL A 30 -5.21 -12.07 -1.15
CA VAL A 30 -4.12 -12.21 -2.10
C VAL A 30 -4.56 -11.54 -3.37
N ILE A 31 -3.93 -10.42 -3.72
CA ILE A 31 -4.27 -9.64 -4.91
C ILE A 31 -3.20 -9.88 -5.97
N ARG A 32 -3.62 -10.21 -7.18
CA ARG A 32 -2.70 -10.73 -8.20
C ARG A 32 -1.75 -9.62 -8.66
N ALA A 33 -0.44 -9.88 -8.62
CA ALA A 33 0.54 -8.85 -8.94
C ALA A 33 0.54 -8.44 -10.42
N TYR A 34 -0.07 -9.22 -11.33
CA TYR A 34 -0.21 -8.81 -12.73
C TYR A 34 -0.96 -7.48 -12.88
N LEU A 35 -1.84 -7.14 -11.92
CA LEU A 35 -2.57 -5.87 -11.91
C LEU A 35 -1.65 -4.66 -11.73
N LEU A 36 -0.38 -4.86 -11.37
CA LEU A 36 0.61 -3.79 -11.34
C LEU A 36 1.16 -3.44 -12.73
N SER A 37 1.02 -4.34 -13.72
CA SER A 37 1.66 -4.20 -15.04
C SER A 37 1.23 -2.92 -15.74
N ASP A 38 -0.08 -2.61 -15.73
CA ASP A 38 -0.61 -1.42 -16.40
C ASP A 38 -0.09 -0.12 -15.76
N ILE A 39 0.11 -0.11 -14.44
CA ILE A 39 0.66 1.03 -13.69
C ILE A 39 2.15 1.22 -14.02
N ILE A 40 2.88 0.11 -14.11
CA ILE A 40 4.31 0.08 -14.43
C ILE A 40 4.54 0.54 -15.88
N ASP A 41 3.79 -0.02 -16.83
CA ASP A 41 3.89 0.29 -18.25
C ASP A 41 3.49 1.75 -18.55
N SER A 42 2.50 2.28 -17.80
CA SER A 42 2.10 3.69 -17.87
C SER A 42 3.04 4.66 -17.12
N ARG A 43 4.17 4.17 -16.57
CA ARG A 43 5.17 4.95 -15.83
C ARG A 43 4.60 5.71 -14.64
N ARG A 44 3.55 5.19 -14.01
CA ARG A 44 2.93 5.75 -12.79
C ARG A 44 3.61 5.22 -11.53
N VAL A 45 4.94 5.11 -11.58
CA VAL A 45 5.78 4.53 -10.53
C VAL A 45 6.71 5.59 -9.98
N GLU A 46 6.74 5.73 -8.67
CA GLU A 46 7.64 6.59 -7.91
C GLU A 46 8.54 5.72 -7.03
N LYS A 47 9.84 6.01 -7.03
CA LYS A 47 10.81 5.34 -6.14
C LYS A 47 11.28 6.31 -5.07
N ILE A 48 11.22 5.88 -3.81
CA ILE A 48 11.60 6.68 -2.65
C ILE A 48 12.61 5.93 -1.77
N PRO A 49 13.54 6.64 -1.10
CA PRO A 49 14.30 6.08 0.00
C PRO A 49 13.41 5.98 1.24
N GLY A 50 13.48 4.87 1.96
CA GLY A 50 12.71 4.74 3.20
C GLY A 50 13.06 3.53 4.04
N LYS A 51 12.72 3.59 5.33
CA LYS A 51 12.82 2.46 6.26
C LYS A 51 11.44 2.17 6.81
N LEU A 52 10.99 0.93 6.64
CA LEU A 52 9.70 0.49 7.15
C LEU A 52 9.87 -0.13 8.54
N ARG A 53 8.98 0.25 9.46
CA ARG A 53 8.79 -0.43 10.74
C ARG A 53 7.40 -1.04 10.83
N GLY A 54 7.35 -2.27 11.31
CA GLY A 54 6.11 -2.97 11.57
C GLY A 54 5.39 -2.44 12.80
N PRO A 55 4.18 -2.95 13.08
CA PRO A 55 3.34 -2.43 14.17
C PRO A 55 3.83 -2.77 15.58
N ARG A 56 4.83 -3.64 15.72
CA ARG A 56 5.55 -3.87 16.98
C ARG A 56 6.89 -3.11 17.00
N ASN A 57 7.04 -2.11 16.13
CA ASN A 57 8.23 -1.30 15.94
C ASN A 57 9.46 -2.09 15.47
N GLU A 58 9.26 -3.29 14.90
CA GLU A 58 10.33 -4.10 14.33
C GLU A 58 10.73 -3.59 12.94
N PHE A 59 12.02 -3.64 12.60
CA PHE A 59 12.47 -3.29 11.25
C PHE A 59 11.92 -4.28 10.21
N LYS A 60 11.49 -3.73 9.08
CA LYS A 60 11.04 -4.48 7.90
C LYS A 60 11.84 -4.04 6.69
N ASP A 61 12.06 -5.00 5.79
CA ASP A 61 12.68 -4.76 4.51
C ASP A 61 11.67 -4.07 3.59
N PHE A 62 11.78 -2.75 3.44
CA PHE A 62 10.85 -1.96 2.64
C PHE A 62 10.87 -2.35 1.15
N ALA A 63 11.96 -2.95 0.65
CA ALA A 63 12.01 -3.44 -0.74
C ALA A 63 10.97 -4.53 -1.04
N LYS A 64 10.48 -5.22 0.00
CA LYS A 64 9.41 -6.23 -0.07
C LYS A 64 8.01 -5.64 0.10
N PHE A 65 7.87 -4.33 0.15
CA PHE A 65 6.59 -3.65 0.28
C PHE A 65 6.45 -2.63 -0.84
N LEU A 66 5.19 -2.27 -1.08
CA LEU A 66 4.81 -1.20 -1.98
C LEU A 66 3.67 -0.42 -1.38
N ILE A 67 3.57 0.84 -1.77
CA ILE A 67 2.45 1.71 -1.38
C ILE A 67 1.68 2.01 -2.65
N ILE A 68 0.38 1.76 -2.61
CA ILE A 68 -0.54 2.13 -3.67
C ILE A 68 -1.27 3.38 -3.22
N LYS A 69 -0.97 4.47 -3.90
CA LYS A 69 -1.62 5.75 -3.73
C LYS A 69 -2.74 5.84 -4.75
N MET A 70 -3.94 6.19 -4.33
CA MET A 70 -5.10 6.30 -5.20
C MET A 70 -6.00 7.47 -4.77
N ASN A 71 -6.84 7.92 -5.68
CA ASN A 71 -7.80 9.00 -5.47
C ASN A 71 -9.16 8.58 -6.05
N ASP A 72 -10.19 8.52 -5.19
CA ASP A 72 -11.55 8.14 -5.60
C ASP A 72 -12.41 9.33 -6.06
N GLY A 73 -11.76 10.47 -6.35
CA GLY A 73 -12.38 11.74 -6.72
C GLY A 73 -12.89 12.57 -5.54
N LYS A 74 -12.94 12.00 -4.32
CA LYS A 74 -13.32 12.73 -3.09
C LYS A 74 -12.15 12.85 -2.13
N SER A 75 -11.35 11.79 -2.03
CA SER A 75 -10.25 11.69 -1.08
C SER A 75 -9.08 10.96 -1.71
N GLU A 76 -7.88 11.40 -1.35
CA GLU A 76 -6.64 10.67 -1.61
C GLU A 76 -6.34 9.75 -0.42
N PHE A 77 -5.92 8.53 -0.70
CA PHE A 77 -5.52 7.58 0.32
C PHE A 77 -4.42 6.64 -0.18
N LYS A 78 -3.66 6.10 0.77
CA LYS A 78 -2.53 5.20 0.54
C LYS A 78 -2.74 3.88 1.24
N ILE A 79 -2.49 2.79 0.52
CA ILE A 79 -2.52 1.43 1.03
C ILE A 79 -1.12 0.85 0.99
N LEU A 80 -0.65 0.36 2.13
CA LEU A 80 0.59 -0.39 2.24
C LEU A 80 0.31 -1.88 1.96
N ALA A 81 1.04 -2.46 1.02
CA ALA A 81 0.97 -3.87 0.69
C ALA A 81 2.36 -4.52 0.74
N GLU A 82 2.40 -5.77 1.21
CA GLU A 82 3.57 -6.65 1.14
C GLU A 82 3.57 -7.38 -0.20
N ALA A 83 4.68 -7.30 -0.93
CA ALA A 83 4.90 -7.95 -2.22
C ALA A 83 5.73 -9.23 -2.05
N GLY A 84 5.58 -10.17 -2.99
CA GLY A 84 6.43 -11.37 -3.07
C GLY A 84 5.87 -12.62 -2.40
N VAL A 85 4.58 -12.65 -2.06
CA VAL A 85 3.90 -13.88 -1.61
C VAL A 85 3.22 -14.54 -2.82
N TYR A 86 3.90 -15.49 -3.46
CA TYR A 86 3.40 -16.23 -4.64
C TYR A 86 2.98 -15.35 -5.83
N GLU A 87 3.75 -14.32 -6.18
CA GLU A 87 3.39 -13.33 -7.21
C GLU A 87 2.12 -12.53 -6.87
N ASN A 88 1.83 -12.37 -5.58
CA ASN A 88 0.69 -11.62 -5.13
C ASN A 88 1.06 -10.56 -4.09
N LEU A 89 0.10 -9.67 -3.89
CA LEU A 89 0.12 -8.58 -2.94
C LEU A 89 -0.76 -8.94 -1.75
N ARG A 90 -0.25 -8.65 -0.56
CA ARG A 90 -1.00 -8.75 0.68
C ARG A 90 -1.20 -7.35 1.25
N ILE A 91 -2.45 -6.92 1.38
CA ILE A 91 -2.78 -5.65 2.04
C ILE A 91 -2.40 -5.73 3.52
N VAL A 92 -1.63 -4.76 4.01
CA VAL A 92 -1.17 -4.73 5.42
C VAL A 92 -1.55 -3.46 6.17
N GLY A 93 -1.70 -2.32 5.50
CA GLY A 93 -1.99 -1.05 6.16
C GLY A 93 -2.67 -0.02 5.28
N THR A 94 -3.27 1.00 5.90
CA THR A 94 -3.88 2.15 5.21
C THR A 94 -3.61 3.44 6.01
N ASP A 95 -3.39 4.57 5.35
CA ASP A 95 -3.32 5.88 6.02
C ASP A 95 -4.71 6.44 6.37
N SER A 96 -5.76 5.97 5.70
CA SER A 96 -7.15 6.42 5.90
C SER A 96 -7.86 5.71 7.06
N GLU A 97 -8.35 6.49 8.02
CA GLU A 97 -9.26 6.01 9.07
C GLU A 97 -10.60 5.52 8.51
N GLU A 98 -11.04 6.06 7.36
CA GLU A 98 -12.29 5.64 6.73
C GLU A 98 -12.14 4.22 6.21
N LEU A 99 -11.07 3.94 5.46
CA LEU A 99 -10.78 2.58 4.96
C LEU A 99 -10.62 1.58 6.10
N ALA A 100 -9.99 1.98 7.21
CA ALA A 100 -9.83 1.12 8.38
C ALA A 100 -11.16 0.76 9.09
N LYS A 101 -12.27 1.43 8.76
CA LYS A 101 -13.61 1.16 9.30
C LYS A 101 -14.52 0.40 8.31
N LYS A 102 -14.11 0.28 7.05
CA LYS A 102 -14.88 -0.45 6.02
C LYS A 102 -14.80 -1.96 6.22
N SER A 103 -15.75 -2.68 5.64
CA SER A 103 -15.72 -4.14 5.61
C SER A 103 -14.56 -4.65 4.74
N ARG A 104 -14.20 -5.91 4.95
CA ARG A 104 -13.17 -6.59 4.17
C ARG A 104 -13.43 -6.50 2.66
N ASP A 105 -14.65 -6.79 2.23
CA ASP A 105 -14.99 -6.85 0.81
C ASP A 105 -14.96 -5.47 0.17
N GLU A 106 -15.34 -4.42 0.90
CA GLU A 106 -15.22 -3.04 0.44
C GLU A 106 -13.75 -2.62 0.26
N VAL A 107 -12.88 -2.93 1.23
CA VAL A 107 -11.45 -2.59 1.13
C VAL A 107 -10.80 -3.32 -0.05
N ILE A 108 -11.11 -4.60 -0.23
CA ILE A 108 -10.59 -5.40 -1.34
C ILE A 108 -11.08 -4.84 -2.67
N LYS A 109 -12.36 -4.51 -2.76
CA LYS A 109 -12.95 -3.94 -3.97
C LYS A 109 -12.26 -2.63 -4.33
N ILE A 110 -12.15 -1.68 -3.40
CA ILE A 110 -11.47 -0.39 -3.61
C ILE A 110 -10.05 -0.60 -4.13
N PHE A 111 -9.31 -1.52 -3.52
CA PHE A 111 -7.95 -1.80 -3.95
C PHE A 111 -7.89 -2.45 -5.33
N THR A 112 -8.81 -3.37 -5.63
CA THR A 112 -8.85 -4.06 -6.93
C THR A 112 -9.25 -3.09 -8.04
N ASP A 113 -10.31 -2.31 -7.83
CA ASP A 113 -10.78 -1.28 -8.77
C ASP A 113 -9.67 -0.26 -9.09
N ALA A 114 -8.89 0.15 -8.08
CA ALA A 114 -7.77 1.07 -8.28
C ALA A 114 -6.62 0.48 -9.12
N LEU A 115 -6.40 -0.84 -9.04
CA LEU A 115 -5.39 -1.51 -9.85
C LEU A 115 -5.88 -1.91 -11.24
N GLU A 116 -7.18 -2.22 -11.40
CA GLU A 116 -7.79 -2.55 -12.69
C GLU A 116 -7.95 -1.31 -13.58
N ASP A 117 -8.29 -0.15 -12.99
CA ASP A 117 -8.47 1.11 -13.71
C ASP A 117 -7.58 2.23 -13.14
N PRO A 118 -6.25 2.14 -13.29
CA PRO A 118 -5.33 3.06 -12.62
C PRO A 118 -5.43 4.50 -13.11
N GLU A 119 -5.90 4.73 -14.34
CA GLU A 119 -6.12 6.09 -14.85
C GLU A 119 -7.31 6.78 -14.21
N LEU A 120 -8.42 6.05 -14.03
CA LEU A 120 -9.65 6.59 -13.44
C LEU A 120 -9.45 6.91 -11.95
N ASN A 121 -8.56 6.18 -11.29
CA ASN A 121 -8.30 6.30 -9.85
C ASN A 121 -7.02 7.10 -9.52
N ASP A 122 -6.42 7.79 -10.50
CA ASP A 122 -5.09 8.44 -10.42
C ASP A 122 -4.06 7.61 -9.62
N THR A 123 -4.02 6.31 -9.93
CA THR A 123 -3.30 5.35 -9.11
C THR A 123 -1.81 5.43 -9.42
N LYS A 124 -1.01 5.52 -8.35
CA LYS A 124 0.45 5.56 -8.39
C LYS A 124 1.03 4.50 -7.48
N LEU A 125 2.07 3.86 -7.98
CA LEU A 125 2.83 2.88 -7.24
C LEU A 125 4.07 3.54 -6.65
N ILE A 126 4.19 3.55 -5.33
CA ILE A 126 5.35 4.05 -4.61
C ILE A 126 6.15 2.86 -4.08
N LEU A 127 7.41 2.78 -4.48
CA LEU A 127 8.32 1.66 -4.19
C LEU A 127 9.56 2.15 -3.45
N SER A 128 10.22 1.24 -2.74
CA SER A 128 11.60 1.50 -2.30
C SER A 128 12.53 1.67 -3.51
N ASN A 129 13.54 2.52 -3.38
CA ASN A 129 14.64 2.60 -4.36
C ASN A 129 15.26 1.23 -4.67
N ASP A 130 15.36 0.39 -3.64
CA ASP A 130 15.96 -0.95 -3.72
C ASP A 130 14.95 -2.03 -4.16
N SER A 131 13.72 -1.65 -4.53
CA SER A 131 12.70 -2.60 -4.98
C SER A 131 13.05 -3.16 -6.36
N GLU A 132 12.97 -4.49 -6.46
CA GLU A 132 13.14 -5.27 -7.70
C GLU A 132 11.85 -5.37 -8.52
N VAL A 133 10.73 -4.82 -8.05
CA VAL A 133 9.50 -4.72 -8.85
C VAL A 133 9.84 -3.94 -10.12
N ARG A 134 9.73 -4.64 -11.26
CA ARG A 134 10.10 -4.14 -12.59
C ARG A 134 8.88 -3.67 -13.34
#